data_AF-A0A0H5QY95-F1
#
_entry.id   AF-A0A0H5QY95-F1
#
_cell.length_a   1.000
_cell.length_b   1.000
_cell.length_c   1.000
_cell.angle_alpha   90.00
_cell.angle_beta   90.00
_cell.angle_gamma   90.00
#
_symmetry.space_group_name_H-M   'P 1'
#
loop_
_entity.id
_entity.type
_entity.pdbx_description
1 polymer ?
#
loop_
_entity_poly.entity_id
_entity_poly.type
_entity_poly.pdbx_seq_one_letter_code
_entity_poly.pdbx_strand_id
1 'polypeptide(L)'
;MNNSLKAASLTLRFSDQTQEPLPFLILDPSKIHIRPGDCASFEIGYSPTHRLMPFGTFIEYEIDGSGVYRQLVQINGSCHGVGLMLDNDTLSFGAVIVKSTLIKRVKLDNIGDVTSKFAWDSSTWLCFPPIVSLAQHFPL
;
A
#
# COMPACT_ATOMS: atom_id res chain seq x y z
N MET A 1 28.35 -4.57 -14.43
CA MET A 1 29.70 -5.15 -14.49
C MET A 1 30.71 -4.05 -14.34
N ASN A 2 31.65 -4.17 -13.39
CA ASN A 2 32.73 -3.20 -13.21
C ASN A 2 33.80 -3.45 -14.29
N ASN A 3 33.80 -2.63 -15.33
CA ASN A 3 34.76 -2.73 -16.44
C ASN A 3 36.05 -1.94 -16.21
N SER A 4 36.27 -1.41 -15.01
CA SER A 4 37.49 -0.68 -14.68
C SER A 4 38.62 -1.64 -14.25
N LEU A 5 39.86 -1.15 -14.28
CA LEU A 5 41.04 -1.91 -13.84
C LEU A 5 41.20 -1.98 -12.31
N LYS A 6 40.34 -1.28 -11.55
CA LYS A 6 40.42 -1.19 -10.09
C LYS A 6 39.10 -1.64 -9.45
N ALA A 7 39.16 -2.12 -8.21
CA ALA A 7 37.96 -2.32 -7.42
C ALA A 7 37.29 -0.96 -7.17
N ALA A 8 35.96 -0.95 -7.16
CA ALA A 8 35.15 0.24 -6.92
C ALA A 8 34.21 -0.01 -5.72
N SER A 9 34.01 1.02 -4.92
CA SER A 9 33.08 1.03 -3.79
C SER A 9 31.92 1.95 -4.11
N LEU A 10 30.72 1.37 -4.26
CA LEU A 10 29.48 2.09 -4.48
C LEU A 10 28.80 2.35 -3.13
N THR A 11 28.42 3.59 -2.86
CA THR A 11 27.50 3.93 -1.77
C THR A 11 26.19 4.42 -2.36
N LEU A 12 25.07 3.79 -1.96
CA LEU A 12 23.73 4.06 -2.44
C LEU A 12 22.93 4.82 -1.38
N ARG A 13 22.08 5.75 -1.83
CA ARG A 13 21.12 6.47 -0.97
C ARG A 13 19.87 6.87 -1.73
N PHE A 14 18.80 7.16 -1.02
CA PHE A 14 17.67 7.90 -1.58
C PHE A 14 18.00 9.40 -1.62
N SER A 15 17.55 10.07 -2.67
CA SER A 15 17.72 11.51 -2.82
C SER A 15 16.82 12.27 -1.85
N ASP A 16 17.34 13.35 -1.30
CA ASP A 16 16.67 14.20 -0.31
C ASP A 16 15.66 15.19 -0.93
N GLN A 17 15.05 14.86 -2.07
CA GLN A 17 14.14 15.81 -2.74
C GLN A 17 12.82 16.00 -2.00
N THR A 18 12.45 15.08 -1.12
CA THR A 18 11.15 15.10 -0.43
C THR A 18 11.14 15.83 0.91
N GLN A 19 12.28 16.30 1.45
CA GLN A 19 12.46 16.93 2.77
C GLN A 19 12.04 16.06 3.98
N GLU A 20 11.14 15.11 3.79
CA GLU A 20 10.73 14.09 4.74
C GLU A 20 11.55 12.81 4.55
N PRO A 21 12.02 12.19 5.65
CA PRO A 21 12.67 10.88 5.59
C PRO A 21 11.69 9.85 5.02
N LEU A 22 12.22 8.87 4.27
CA LEU A 22 11.44 7.77 3.68
C LEU A 22 11.67 6.46 4.46
N PRO A 23 11.20 6.34 5.72
CA PRO A 23 11.52 5.21 6.61
C PRO A 23 10.93 3.87 6.13
N PHE A 24 9.96 3.92 5.22
CA PHE A 24 9.35 2.75 4.60
C PHE A 24 10.16 2.20 3.42
N LEU A 25 11.27 2.85 3.05
CA LEU A 25 12.18 2.39 2.01
C LEU A 25 13.55 2.02 2.60
N ILE A 26 14.10 0.89 2.13
CA ILE A 26 15.39 0.37 2.59
C ILE A 26 16.23 -0.01 1.36
N LEU A 27 17.54 0.27 1.41
CA LEU A 27 18.52 -0.23 0.44
C LEU A 27 19.42 -1.24 1.12
N ASP A 28 19.45 -2.47 0.60
CA ASP A 28 20.27 -3.54 1.16
C ASP A 28 21.03 -4.32 0.07
N PRO A 29 22.37 -4.34 0.08
CA PRO A 29 23.24 -3.48 0.88
C PRO A 29 23.29 -2.05 0.32
N SER A 30 23.37 -1.05 1.20
CA SER A 30 23.58 0.35 0.82
C SER A 30 25.03 0.68 0.43
N LYS A 31 25.98 -0.22 0.73
CA LYS A 31 27.39 -0.11 0.32
C LYS A 31 27.84 -1.40 -0.34
N ILE A 32 28.45 -1.27 -1.51
CA ILE A 32 28.78 -2.39 -2.39
C ILE A 32 30.22 -2.26 -2.83
N HIS A 33 31.01 -3.32 -2.66
CA HIS A 33 32.36 -3.41 -3.22
C HIS A 33 32.36 -4.32 -4.43
N ILE A 34 32.83 -3.82 -5.58
CA ILE A 34 32.80 -4.54 -6.86
C ILE A 34 34.23 -4.63 -7.42
N ARG A 35 34.74 -5.84 -7.58
CA ARG A 35 36.08 -6.07 -8.17
C ARG A 35 36.03 -5.88 -9.70
N PRO A 36 37.19 -5.67 -10.35
CA PRO A 36 37.26 -5.67 -11.81
C PRO A 36 36.63 -6.93 -12.42
N GLY A 37 35.75 -6.78 -13.40
CA GLY A 37 35.03 -7.87 -14.05
C GLY A 37 33.77 -8.35 -13.33
N ASP A 38 33.53 -7.95 -12.08
CA ASP A 38 32.40 -8.46 -11.30
C ASP A 38 31.11 -7.62 -11.48
N CYS A 39 29.99 -8.22 -11.10
CA CYS A 39 28.70 -7.56 -10.94
C CYS A 39 28.25 -7.69 -9.48
N ALA A 40 27.44 -6.74 -9.04
CA ALA A 40 26.77 -6.80 -7.75
C ALA A 40 25.31 -6.36 -7.91
N SER A 41 24.47 -6.85 -7.00
CA SER A 41 23.05 -6.52 -6.90
C SER A 41 22.77 -5.92 -5.52
N PHE A 42 21.69 -5.14 -5.45
CA PHE A 42 21.10 -4.65 -4.21
C PHE A 42 19.58 -4.75 -4.32
N GLU A 43 18.93 -4.77 -3.17
CA GLU A 43 17.48 -4.84 -3.05
C GLU A 43 16.91 -3.53 -2.51
N ILE A 44 15.66 -3.27 -2.89
CA ILE A 44 14.88 -2.14 -2.40
C ILE A 44 13.72 -2.71 -1.59
N GLY A 45 13.79 -2.54 -0.27
CA GLY A 45 12.69 -2.89 0.62
C GLY A 45 11.62 -1.80 0.61
N TYR A 46 10.34 -2.19 0.58
CA TYR A 46 9.18 -1.30 0.72
C TYR A 46 8.23 -1.83 1.78
N SER A 47 8.11 -1.12 2.92
CA SER A 47 7.30 -1.52 4.07
C SER A 47 6.54 -0.33 4.69
N PRO A 48 5.54 0.23 3.98
CA PRO A 48 4.71 1.29 4.52
C PRO A 48 3.75 0.74 5.59
N THR A 49 3.60 1.45 6.71
CA THR A 49 2.66 1.08 7.79
C THR A 49 1.33 1.84 7.72
N HIS A 50 1.25 2.90 6.90
CA HIS A 50 0.09 3.75 6.75
C HIS A 50 -0.16 4.11 5.28
N ARG A 51 -1.34 4.68 5.00
CA ARG A 51 -1.69 5.20 3.68
C ARG A 51 -0.66 6.25 3.26
N LEU A 52 -0.15 6.13 2.03
CA LEU A 52 0.82 7.04 1.45
C LEU A 52 0.31 7.55 0.11
N MET A 53 0.31 8.87 -0.04
CA MET A 53 0.12 9.52 -1.34
C MET A 53 1.20 9.05 -2.32
N PRO A 54 0.95 9.11 -3.64
CA PRO A 54 1.97 8.83 -4.64
C PRO A 54 3.25 9.64 -4.38
N PHE A 55 4.37 8.95 -4.31
CA PHE A 55 5.69 9.53 -4.12
C PHE A 55 6.61 9.13 -5.27
N GLY A 56 7.62 9.96 -5.51
CA GLY A 56 8.73 9.68 -6.41
C GLY A 56 10.04 10.05 -5.73
N THR A 57 11.04 9.17 -5.79
CA THR A 57 12.39 9.46 -5.29
C THR A 57 13.44 8.85 -6.21
N PHE A 58 14.64 9.41 -6.17
CA PHE A 58 15.78 8.91 -6.91
C PHE A 58 16.68 8.09 -5.99
N ILE A 59 17.18 6.97 -6.49
CA ILE A 59 18.34 6.30 -5.90
C ILE A 59 19.56 6.95 -6.52
N GLU A 60 20.44 7.47 -5.69
CA GLU A 60 21.72 8.03 -6.07
C GLU A 60 22.86 7.11 -5.65
N TYR A 61 23.96 7.16 -6.38
CA TYR A 61 25.18 6.46 -6.05
C TYR A 61 26.38 7.40 -6.03
N GLU A 62 27.34 7.06 -5.19
CA GLU A 62 28.65 7.67 -5.11
C GLU A 62 29.72 6.58 -5.31
N ILE A 63 30.75 6.89 -6.09
CA ILE A 63 31.90 6.00 -6.28
C ILE A 63 33.05 6.47 -5.40
N ASP A 64 33.65 5.53 -4.67
CA ASP A 64 34.92 5.66 -3.95
C ASP A 64 35.03 6.88 -3.02
N GLY A 65 33.92 7.28 -2.38
CA GLY A 65 33.94 8.40 -1.43
C GLY A 65 34.21 9.76 -2.07
N SER A 66 33.93 9.91 -3.36
CA SER A 66 34.18 11.14 -4.14
C SER A 66 33.41 12.38 -3.68
N GLY A 67 32.39 12.24 -2.84
CA GLY A 67 31.42 13.26 -2.47
C GLY A 67 30.42 13.60 -3.58
N VAL A 68 30.55 12.98 -4.76
CA VAL A 68 29.71 13.28 -5.93
C VAL A 68 28.66 12.19 -6.12
N TYR A 69 27.41 12.56 -5.92
CA TYR A 69 26.26 11.68 -6.13
C TYR A 69 25.73 11.81 -7.55
N ARG A 70 25.42 10.67 -8.16
CA ARG A 70 24.80 10.57 -9.47
C ARG A 70 23.51 9.76 -9.37
N GLN A 71 22.50 10.17 -10.11
CA GLN A 71 21.25 9.44 -10.18
C GLN A 71 21.46 8.07 -10.86
N LEU A 72 21.01 7.01 -10.19
CA LEU A 72 20.99 5.64 -10.72
C LEU A 72 19.65 5.35 -11.41
N VAL A 73 18.55 5.54 -10.67
CA VAL A 73 17.20 5.20 -11.11
C VAL A 73 16.17 6.00 -10.31
N GLN A 74 15.01 6.29 -10.92
CA GLN A 74 13.85 6.83 -10.22
C GLN A 74 12.91 5.70 -9.83
N ILE A 75 12.42 5.73 -8.59
CA ILE A 75 11.36 4.85 -8.12
C ILE A 75 10.13 5.68 -7.79
N ASN A 76 8.95 5.15 -8.12
CA ASN A 76 7.68 5.74 -7.77
C ASN A 76 6.83 4.68 -7.05
N GLY A 77 6.06 5.10 -6.06
CA GLY A 77 5.22 4.20 -5.29
C GLY A 77 4.07 4.92 -4.60
N SER A 78 3.14 4.15 -4.07
CA SER A 78 2.06 4.62 -3.21
C SER A 78 1.60 3.48 -2.29
N CYS A 79 0.87 3.82 -1.21
CA CYS A 79 0.26 2.82 -0.35
C CYS A 79 -1.22 3.15 -0.19
N HIS A 80 -2.07 2.36 -0.83
CA HIS A 80 -3.51 2.55 -0.81
C HIS A 80 -4.15 1.88 0.41
N GLY A 81 -5.04 2.58 1.10
CA GLY A 81 -5.86 1.99 2.16
C GLY A 81 -7.07 1.24 1.59
N VAL A 82 -7.35 0.05 2.10
CA VAL A 82 -8.65 -0.62 1.90
C VAL A 82 -9.49 -0.38 3.14
N GLY A 83 -10.72 0.11 2.99
CA GLY A 83 -11.58 0.40 4.12
C GLY A 83 -13.05 0.45 3.71
N LEU A 84 -13.87 -0.30 4.44
CA LEU A 84 -15.32 -0.29 4.33
C LEU A 84 -15.90 0.09 5.69
N MET A 85 -16.89 0.97 5.70
CA MET A 85 -17.55 1.43 6.92
C MET A 85 -19.06 1.25 6.80
N LEU A 86 -19.65 0.57 7.78
CA LEU A 86 -21.11 0.49 7.93
C LEU A 86 -21.59 1.71 8.71
N ASP A 87 -22.72 2.31 8.35
CA ASP A 87 -23.28 3.45 9.10
C ASP A 87 -23.79 3.08 10.49
N ASN A 88 -24.11 1.80 10.72
CA ASN A 88 -24.71 1.33 11.96
C ASN A 88 -24.26 -0.08 12.30
N ASP A 89 -23.35 -0.23 13.25
CA ASP A 89 -22.85 -1.54 13.70
C ASP A 89 -23.92 -2.40 14.39
N THR A 90 -25.01 -1.76 14.85
CA THR A 90 -26.08 -2.38 15.64
C THR A 90 -27.45 -2.03 15.07
N LEU A 91 -28.22 -3.05 14.66
CA LEU A 91 -29.57 -2.87 14.12
C LEU A 91 -30.63 -3.42 15.07
N SER A 92 -31.28 -2.53 15.82
CA SER A 92 -32.44 -2.88 16.65
C SER A 92 -33.74 -2.80 15.84
N PHE A 93 -34.45 -3.90 15.61
CA PHE A 93 -35.74 -3.87 14.90
C PHE A 93 -36.92 -3.45 15.79
N GLY A 94 -36.77 -3.53 17.12
CA GLY A 94 -37.86 -3.20 18.05
C GLY A 94 -39.03 -4.19 17.96
N ALA A 95 -40.21 -3.76 18.41
CA ALA A 95 -41.42 -4.58 18.34
C ALA A 95 -41.93 -4.67 16.90
N VAL A 96 -42.26 -5.89 16.45
CA VAL A 96 -42.89 -6.17 15.16
C VAL A 96 -44.21 -6.89 15.39
N ILE A 97 -45.23 -6.59 14.59
CA ILE A 97 -46.55 -7.22 14.68
C ILE A 97 -46.50 -8.56 13.94
N VAL A 98 -47.18 -9.58 14.46
CA VAL A 98 -47.34 -10.87 13.77
C VAL A 98 -47.91 -10.66 12.36
N LYS A 99 -47.26 -11.28 11.35
CA LYS A 99 -47.58 -11.13 9.91
C LYS A 99 -47.30 -9.73 9.32
N SER A 100 -46.47 -8.92 9.96
CA SER A 100 -45.95 -7.66 9.38
C SER A 100 -44.48 -7.78 8.96
N THR A 101 -44.03 -6.85 8.10
CA THR A 101 -42.62 -6.75 7.67
C THR A 101 -42.07 -5.38 8.06
N LEU A 102 -40.91 -5.37 8.71
CA LEU A 102 -40.13 -4.16 8.97
C LEU A 102 -38.79 -4.27 8.23
N ILE A 103 -38.45 -3.27 7.42
CA ILE A 103 -37.21 -3.22 6.65
C ILE A 103 -36.36 -2.06 7.17
N LYS A 104 -35.10 -2.34 7.53
CA LYS A 104 -34.09 -1.32 7.81
C LYS A 104 -33.05 -1.30 6.70
N ARG A 105 -32.72 -0.10 6.24
CA ARG A 105 -31.66 0.13 5.26
C ARG A 105 -30.41 0.53 6.02
N VAL A 106 -29.29 0.01 5.55
CA VAL A 106 -27.97 0.26 6.11
C VAL A 106 -27.09 0.74 4.99
N LYS A 107 -26.28 1.76 5.27
CA LYS A 107 -25.33 2.28 4.31
C LYS A 107 -23.96 1.63 4.52
N LEU A 108 -23.35 1.20 3.43
CA LEU A 108 -21.96 0.75 3.39
C LEU A 108 -21.18 1.76 2.55
N ASP A 109 -20.23 2.44 3.18
CA ASP A 109 -19.35 3.40 2.55
C ASP A 109 -17.98 2.78 2.29
N ASN A 110 -17.48 2.94 1.06
CA ASN A 110 -16.08 2.67 0.76
C ASN A 110 -15.26 3.90 1.13
N ILE A 111 -14.56 3.83 2.26
CA ILE A 111 -13.68 4.88 2.78
C ILE A 111 -12.22 4.67 2.34
N GLY A 112 -11.93 3.54 1.68
CA GLY A 112 -10.64 3.23 1.10
C GLY A 112 -10.40 3.91 -0.25
N ASP A 113 -9.19 3.72 -0.75
CA ASP A 113 -8.67 4.38 -1.95
C ASP A 113 -8.98 3.59 -3.22
N VAL A 114 -9.30 2.31 -3.03
CA VAL A 114 -9.51 1.34 -4.09
C VAL A 114 -10.92 0.79 -4.02
N THR A 115 -11.47 0.43 -5.19
CA THR A 115 -12.75 -0.25 -5.28
C THR A 115 -12.70 -1.55 -4.49
N SER A 116 -13.65 -1.71 -3.59
CA SER A 116 -13.73 -2.88 -2.72
C SER A 116 -15.00 -3.67 -3.02
N LYS A 117 -14.89 -5.01 -2.97
CA LYS A 117 -16.04 -5.90 -3.02
C LYS A 117 -16.41 -6.28 -1.60
N PHE A 118 -17.72 -6.37 -1.33
CA PHE A 118 -18.25 -6.74 -0.03
C PHE A 118 -19.19 -7.93 -0.18
N ALA A 119 -19.07 -8.88 0.74
CA ALA A 119 -20.00 -9.98 0.92
C ALA A 119 -20.20 -10.22 2.41
N TRP A 120 -21.43 -10.53 2.80
CA TRP A 120 -21.71 -10.93 4.17
C TRP A 120 -21.19 -12.33 4.44
N ASP A 121 -20.63 -12.54 5.63
CA ASP A 121 -20.44 -13.89 6.16
C ASP A 121 -21.76 -14.37 6.79
N SER A 122 -22.48 -15.20 6.05
CA SER A 122 -23.77 -15.77 6.46
C SER A 122 -23.66 -17.10 7.19
N SER A 123 -22.44 -17.61 7.41
CA SER A 123 -22.22 -18.92 8.04
C SER A 123 -22.78 -19.01 9.47
N THR A 124 -22.89 -17.88 10.16
CA THR A 124 -23.34 -17.77 11.55
C THR A 124 -24.78 -17.31 11.70
N TRP A 125 -25.50 -17.11 10.58
CA TRP A 125 -26.88 -16.65 10.64
C TRP A 125 -27.77 -17.76 11.20
N LEU A 126 -28.28 -17.57 12.43
CA LEU A 126 -29.34 -18.39 12.99
C LEU A 126 -30.54 -18.33 12.04
N CYS A 127 -31.12 -19.50 11.69
CA CYS A 127 -32.22 -19.75 10.74
C CYS A 127 -33.45 -18.81 10.81
N PHE A 128 -33.23 -17.52 10.58
CA PHE A 128 -34.20 -16.59 10.05
C PHE A 128 -33.84 -16.41 8.58
N PRO A 129 -34.81 -16.31 7.66
CA PRO A 129 -34.55 -15.76 6.35
C PRO A 129 -34.66 -14.24 6.49
N PRO A 130 -33.58 -13.47 6.76
CA PRO A 130 -33.65 -12.07 6.46
C PRO A 130 -33.68 -11.98 4.94
N ILE A 131 -34.76 -11.44 4.38
CA ILE A 131 -34.74 -10.97 3.00
C ILE A 131 -33.77 -9.77 2.98
N VAL A 132 -32.47 -10.05 2.95
CA VAL A 132 -31.42 -9.06 2.75
C VAL A 132 -31.31 -8.84 1.25
N SER A 133 -32.21 -8.03 0.70
CA SER A 133 -32.10 -7.56 -0.67
C SER A 133 -31.31 -6.25 -0.68
N LEU A 134 -30.03 -6.31 -1.03
CA LEU A 134 -29.25 -5.12 -1.40
C LEU A 134 -29.64 -4.74 -2.84
N ALA A 135 -30.40 -3.65 -2.99
CA ALA A 135 -30.51 -2.99 -4.29
C ALA A 135 -29.20 -2.24 -4.54
N GLN A 136 -28.27 -2.85 -5.28
CA GLN A 136 -27.14 -2.12 -5.86
C GLN A 136 -27.69 -1.22 -6.97
N HIS A 137 -27.78 0.07 -6.70
CA HIS A 137 -28.02 1.06 -7.75
C HIS A 137 -26.66 1.43 -8.34
N PHE A 138 -26.37 0.92 -9.54
CA PHE A 138 -25.25 1.39 -10.36
C PHE A 138 -25.74 2.59 -11.19
N PRO A 139 -25.17 3.80 -11.05
CA PRO A 139 -25.35 4.81 -12.08
C PRO A 139 -24.59 4.41 -13.35
N LEU A 140 -25.20 4.67 -14.51
CA LEU A 140 -24.64 4.52 -15.85
C LEU A 140 -23.44 5.45 -16.09
#